data_AF-A0A662VUI3-F1
#
_entry.id   AF-A0A662VUI3-F1
#
_cell.length_a   1.000
_cell.length_b   1.000
_cell.length_c   1.000
_cell.angle_alpha   90.00
_cell.angle_beta   90.00
_cell.angle_gamma   90.00
#
_symmetry.space_group_name_H-M   'P 1'
#
loop_
_entity.id
_entity.type
_entity.pdbx_description
1 polymer ?
#
loop_
_entity_poly.entity_id
_entity_poly.type
_entity_poly.pdbx_seq_one_letter_code
_entity_poly.pdbx_strand_id
1 'polypeptide(L)'
;MGLVAIAFAWVVIGASWILNPWFVFTEDAFSDFGGSESCCPELYNYGLMIAGMLIVLYGLAICIVADEKLEVAGGSYVILAGVFLALIGVFPSGTKP
;
A
#
# COMPACT_ATOMS: atom_id res chain seq x y z
N MET A 1 5.67 -1.02 14.30
CA MET A 1 5.70 -1.38 12.87
C MET A 1 4.33 -1.13 12.22
N GLY A 2 3.24 -1.78 12.63
CA GLY A 2 1.92 -1.60 12.00
C GLY A 2 1.40 -0.15 11.91
N LEU A 3 1.35 0.58 13.04
CA LEU A 3 0.91 1.98 13.04
C LEU A 3 1.77 2.90 12.17
N VAL A 4 3.08 2.65 12.15
CA VAL A 4 4.04 3.40 11.32
C VAL A 4 3.78 3.12 9.85
N ALA A 5 3.55 1.86 9.47
CA ALA A 5 3.23 1.49 8.09
C ALA A 5 1.92 2.14 7.60
N ILE A 6 0.89 2.17 8.46
CA ILE A 6 -0.39 2.81 8.16
C ILE A 6 -0.22 4.33 8.02
N ALA A 7 0.45 4.98 8.97
CA ALA A 7 0.71 6.41 8.90
C ALA A 7 1.51 6.77 7.65
N PHE A 8 2.53 5.98 7.31
CA PHE A 8 3.35 6.15 6.11
C PHE A 8 2.50 6.04 4.83
N ALA A 9 1.66 5.01 4.72
CA ALA A 9 0.77 4.83 3.57
C ALA A 9 -0.16 6.04 3.38
N TRP A 10 -0.80 6.52 4.45
CA TRP A 10 -1.68 7.69 4.38
C TRP A 10 -0.95 8.98 4.04
N VAL A 11 0.29 9.16 4.51
CA VAL A 11 1.12 10.32 4.12
C VAL A 11 1.46 10.27 2.63
N VAL A 12 1.83 9.11 2.09
CA VAL A 12 2.09 8.94 0.66
C VAL A 12 0.84 9.22 -0.19
N ILE A 13 -0.31 8.66 0.20
CA ILE A 13 -1.59 8.87 -0.50
C ILE A 13 -1.98 10.36 -0.44
N GLY A 14 -1.90 10.98 0.73
CA GLY A 14 -2.23 12.40 0.91
C GLY A 14 -1.29 13.32 0.12
N ALA A 15 0.00 13.04 0.11
CA ALA A 15 0.96 13.78 -0.71
C ALA A 15 0.65 13.65 -2.21
N SER A 16 0.33 12.43 -2.66
CA SER A 16 -0.05 12.17 -4.06
C SER A 16 -1.33 12.92 -4.43
N TRP A 17 -2.32 12.98 -3.54
CA TRP A 17 -3.55 13.74 -3.76
C TRP A 17 -3.31 15.25 -3.87
N ILE A 18 -2.48 15.83 -3.00
CA ILE A 18 -2.15 17.26 -3.05
C ILE A 18 -1.44 17.64 -4.37
N LEU A 19 -0.60 16.75 -4.91
CA LEU A 19 0.12 16.96 -6.17
C LEU A 19 -0.76 16.77 -7.42
N ASN A 20 -1.93 16.15 -7.26
CA ASN A 20 -2.81 15.76 -8.37
C ASN A 20 -4.21 16.37 -8.18
N PRO A 21 -4.40 17.67 -8.46
CA PRO A 21 -5.67 18.37 -8.23
C PRO A 21 -6.81 17.92 -9.15
N TRP A 22 -6.52 17.13 -10.18
CA TRP A 22 -7.51 16.51 -11.05
C TRP A 22 -8.29 15.37 -10.38
N PHE A 23 -7.75 14.80 -9.29
CA PHE A 23 -8.29 13.62 -8.64
C PHE A 23 -9.58 13.92 -7.85
N VAL A 24 -10.64 13.20 -8.20
CA VAL A 24 -11.95 13.23 -7.54
C VAL A 24 -12.18 11.90 -6.83
N PHE A 25 -12.16 11.92 -5.50
CA PHE A 25 -12.27 10.71 -4.65
C PHE A 25 -13.49 9.81 -4.92
N THR A 26 -14.58 10.37 -5.46
CA THR A 26 -15.81 9.61 -5.77
C THR A 26 -15.83 9.03 -7.19
N GLU A 27 -14.95 9.48 -8.07
CA GLU A 27 -14.94 9.11 -9.50
C GLU A 27 -13.66 8.35 -9.87
N ASP A 28 -12.53 8.74 -9.30
CA ASP A 28 -11.20 8.20 -9.62
C ASP A 28 -10.72 7.17 -8.59
N ALA A 29 -9.86 6.25 -9.04
CA ALA A 29 -9.26 5.25 -8.18
C ALA A 29 -7.90 5.72 -7.65
N PHE A 30 -7.58 5.41 -6.39
CA PHE A 30 -6.25 5.78 -5.85
C PHE A 30 -5.08 5.20 -6.65
N SER A 31 -5.27 4.07 -7.34
CA SER A 31 -4.28 3.51 -8.27
C SER A 31 -3.91 4.43 -9.43
N ASP A 32 -4.75 5.42 -9.75
CA ASP A 32 -4.50 6.36 -10.85
C ASP A 32 -3.35 7.32 -10.51
N PHE A 33 -3.05 7.52 -9.23
CA PHE A 33 -1.81 8.19 -8.79
C PHE A 33 -0.53 7.44 -9.20
N GLY A 34 -0.63 6.14 -9.49
CA GLY A 34 0.50 5.37 -10.01
C GLY A 34 0.68 5.47 -11.53
N GLY A 35 -0.30 6.05 -12.25
CA GLY A 35 -0.37 6.05 -13.71
C GLY A 35 0.33 7.23 -14.39
N SER A 36 0.38 7.18 -15.72
CA SER A 36 1.05 8.20 -16.54
C SER A 36 0.44 9.59 -16.49
N GLU A 37 -0.81 9.70 -16.04
CA GLU A 37 -1.53 10.97 -15.89
C GLU A 37 -1.17 11.68 -14.56
N SER A 38 -0.50 10.98 -13.64
CA SER A 38 -0.13 11.51 -12.34
C SER A 38 1.12 12.38 -12.38
N CYS A 39 1.13 13.42 -11.56
CA CYS A 39 2.33 14.14 -11.17
C CYS A 39 3.13 13.29 -10.16
N CYS A 40 4.32 12.86 -10.56
CA CYS A 40 5.25 12.02 -9.77
C CYS A 40 4.68 10.64 -9.37
N PRO A 41 4.32 9.78 -10.35
CA PRO A 41 3.78 8.45 -10.08
C PRO A 41 4.72 7.55 -9.26
N GLU A 42 6.03 7.80 -9.33
CA GLU A 42 7.04 7.09 -8.56
C GLU A 42 6.84 7.25 -7.06
N LEU A 43 6.38 8.43 -6.59
CA LEU A 43 6.11 8.68 -5.18
C LEU A 43 5.04 7.73 -4.66
N TYR A 44 3.94 7.59 -5.40
CA TYR A 44 2.85 6.71 -5.05
C TYR A 44 3.28 5.24 -5.14
N ASN A 45 3.89 4.84 -6.26
CA ASN A 45 4.26 3.45 -6.52
C ASN A 45 5.30 2.93 -5.53
N TYR A 46 6.43 3.64 -5.37
CA TYR A 46 7.45 3.23 -4.40
C TYR A 46 6.98 3.40 -2.96
N GLY A 47 6.18 4.43 -2.68
CA GLY A 47 5.58 4.61 -1.37
C GLY A 47 4.69 3.43 -0.97
N LEU A 48 3.84 2.94 -1.88
CA LEU A 48 3.03 1.74 -1.62
C LEU A 48 3.85 0.45 -1.53
N MET A 49 4.92 0.29 -2.33
CA MET A 49 5.83 -0.85 -2.19
C MET A 49 6.47 -0.88 -0.79
N ILE A 50 6.96 0.26 -0.31
CA ILE A 50 7.58 0.37 1.02
C ILE A 50 6.54 0.13 2.11
N ALA A 51 5.36 0.74 2.01
CA ALA A 51 4.26 0.54 2.95
C ALA A 51 3.84 -0.95 3.01
N GLY A 52 3.66 -1.58 1.85
CA GLY A 52 3.33 -3.00 1.74
C GLY A 52 4.38 -3.90 2.38
N MET A 53 5.67 -3.63 2.14
CA MET A 53 6.77 -4.35 2.79
C MET A 53 6.73 -4.21 4.32
N LEU A 54 6.48 -3.00 4.85
CA LEU A 54 6.35 -2.79 6.29
C LEU A 54 5.16 -3.55 6.89
N ILE A 55 4.03 -3.62 6.16
CA ILE A 55 2.85 -4.41 6.58
C ILE A 55 3.17 -5.90 6.56
N VAL A 56 3.88 -6.41 5.55
CA VAL A 56 4.33 -7.81 5.49
C VAL A 56 5.21 -8.15 6.69
N LEU A 57 6.21 -7.31 6.99
CA LEU A 57 7.09 -7.51 8.14
C LEU A 57 6.30 -7.50 9.47
N TYR A 58 5.29 -6.63 9.58
CA TYR A 58 4.42 -6.61 10.74
C TYR A 58 3.56 -7.89 10.85
N GLY A 59 2.98 -8.37 9.76
CA GLY A 59 2.22 -9.62 9.75
C GLY A 59 3.09 -10.84 10.07
N LEU A 60 4.34 -10.88 9.59
CA LEU A 60 5.32 -11.91 9.98
C LEU A 60 5.61 -11.87 11.48
N ALA A 61 5.78 -10.68 12.06
CA ALA A 61 5.98 -10.53 13.49
C ALA A 61 4.78 -11.05 14.31
N ILE A 62 3.55 -10.83 13.84
CA ILE A 62 2.35 -11.43 14.46
C ILE A 62 2.45 -12.96 14.41
N CYS A 63 2.74 -13.55 13.26
CA CYS A 63 2.82 -15.01 13.12
C CYS A 63 3.93 -15.65 13.99
N ILE A 64 5.03 -14.93 14.26
CA ILE A 64 6.14 -15.43 15.08
C ILE A 64 5.81 -15.43 16.58
N VAL A 65 5.07 -14.41 17.04
CA VAL A 65 4.74 -14.23 18.48
C VAL A 65 3.39 -14.87 18.84
N ALA A 66 2.60 -15.26 17.83
CA ALA A 66 1.29 -15.87 18.02
C ALA A 66 1.35 -17.16 18.84
N ASP A 67 0.49 -17.24 19.86
CA ASP A 67 0.32 -18.45 20.67
C ASP A 67 -0.80 -19.35 20.11
N GLU A 68 -1.76 -18.75 19.41
CA GLU A 68 -2.97 -19.42 18.92
C GLU A 68 -3.09 -19.44 17.40
N LYS A 69 -3.74 -20.47 16.86
CA LYS A 69 -3.95 -20.63 15.41
C LYS A 69 -4.74 -19.47 14.78
N LEU A 70 -5.63 -18.86 15.57
CA LEU A 70 -6.42 -17.71 15.12
C LEU A 70 -5.55 -16.48 14.87
N GLU A 71 -4.54 -16.25 15.71
CA GLU A 71 -3.61 -15.13 15.57
C GLU A 71 -2.71 -15.33 14.34
N VAL A 72 -2.25 -16.56 14.10
CA VAL A 72 -1.50 -16.91 12.89
C VAL A 72 -2.35 -16.67 11.63
N ALA A 73 -3.63 -17.05 11.66
CA ALA A 73 -4.55 -16.75 10.56
C ALA A 73 -4.65 -15.23 10.33
N GLY A 74 -4.87 -14.44 11.38
CA GLY A 74 -4.88 -12.98 11.30
C GLY A 74 -3.59 -12.39 10.72
N GLY A 75 -2.43 -12.82 11.23
CA GLY A 75 -1.11 -12.40 10.74
C GLY A 75 -0.90 -12.74 9.26
N SER A 76 -1.33 -13.93 8.82
CA SER A 76 -1.26 -14.32 7.40
C SER A 76 -2.12 -13.44 6.48
N TYR A 77 -3.31 -13.03 6.92
CA TYR A 77 -4.14 -12.08 6.17
C TYR A 77 -3.49 -10.68 6.11
N VAL A 78 -2.84 -10.24 7.18
CA VAL A 78 -2.06 -8.99 7.19
C VAL A 78 -0.90 -9.06 6.19
N ILE A 79 -0.18 -10.19 6.14
CA ILE A 79 0.86 -10.43 5.13
C ILE A 79 0.27 -10.31 3.71
N LEU A 80 -0.84 -11.01 3.45
CA LEU A 80 -1.50 -11.00 2.14
C LEU A 80 -1.93 -9.58 1.73
N ALA A 81 -2.49 -8.80 2.67
CA ALA A 81 -2.84 -7.40 2.44
C ALA A 81 -1.60 -6.55 2.10
N GLY A 82 -0.48 -6.73 2.81
CA GLY A 82 0.77 -6.05 2.52
C GLY A 82 1.35 -6.41 1.15
N VAL A 83 1.24 -7.68 0.74
CA VAL A 83 1.64 -8.12 -0.61
C VAL A 83 0.79 -7.43 -1.67
N PHE A 84 -0.53 -7.45 -1.55
CA PHE A 84 -1.39 -6.77 -2.52
C PHE A 84 -1.14 -5.26 -2.58
N LEU A 85 -0.91 -4.62 -1.43
CA LEU A 85 -0.57 -3.20 -1.40
C LEU A 85 0.74 -2.91 -2.16
N ALA A 86 1.77 -3.74 -1.98
CA ALA A 86 3.01 -3.60 -2.73
C ALA A 86 2.79 -3.86 -4.23
N LEU A 87 1.93 -4.82 -4.60
CA LEU A 87 1.60 -5.13 -5.99
C LEU A 87 0.90 -3.98 -6.72
N ILE A 88 0.08 -3.17 -6.03
CA ILE A 88 -0.48 -1.94 -6.62
C ILE A 88 0.65 -1.01 -7.10
N GLY A 89 1.72 -0.88 -6.30
CA GLY A 89 2.89 -0.08 -6.70
C GLY A 89 3.75 -0.74 -7.79
N VAL A 90 3.86 -2.08 -7.80
CA VAL A 90 4.64 -2.85 -8.81
C VAL A 90 3.95 -2.85 -10.16
N PHE A 91 2.62 -2.89 -10.17
CA PHE A 91 1.79 -2.89 -11.38
C PHE A 91 0.93 -1.62 -11.43
N PRO A 92 1.56 -0.45 -11.70
CA PRO A 92 0.83 0.81 -11.76
C PRO A 92 -0.16 0.86 -12.91
N SER A 93 -1.16 1.74 -12.78
CA SER A 93 -2.18 1.97 -13.81
C SER A 93 -1.54 2.27 -15.18
N GLY A 94 -2.01 1.60 -16.23
CA GLY A 94 -1.45 1.70 -17.58
C GLY A 94 -0.32 0.71 -17.90
N THR A 95 0.02 -0.23 -17.01
CA THR A 95 0.90 -1.36 -17.37
C THR A 95 0.25 -2.21 -18.47
N LYS A 96 0.94 -2.35 -19.61
CA LYS A 96 0.47 -3.19 -20.72
C LYS A 96 0.54 -4.67 -20.31
N PRO A 97 -0.42 -5.51 -20.75
CA PRO A 97 -0.44 -6.94 -20.47
C PRO A 97 0.73 -7.71 -21.09
#